data_AF-A0A257JQ12-F1
#
_entry.id   AF-A0A257JQ12-F1
#
_cell.length_a   1.000
_cell.length_b   1.000
_cell.length_c   1.000
_cell.angle_alpha   90.00
_cell.angle_beta   90.00
_cell.angle_gamma   90.00
#
_symmetry.space_group_name_H-M   'P 1'
#
loop_
_entity.id
_entity.type
_entity.pdbx_description
1 polymer ?
#
loop_
_entity_poly.entity_id
_entity_poly.type
_entity_poly.pdbx_seq_one_letter_code
_entity_poly.pdbx_strand_id
1 'polypeptide(L)'
;MNDSIKFHVVAYQEANVWLAQGVEYDILARAASFDLLPKAFSDAVAKTIAIGAEFDQAPLAGIKPAPAKFKAMLDSSISVQAVDLVRIDKTASSLDIRLAKVA
;
A
#
# COMPACT_ATOMS: atom_id res chain seq x y z
N MET A 1 12.61 -16.03 -9.62
CA MET A 1 11.25 -16.18 -9.08
C MET A 1 10.71 -14.77 -8.93
N ASN A 2 9.77 -14.37 -9.77
CA ASN A 2 9.22 -13.00 -9.78
C ASN A 2 7.91 -13.01 -8.98
N ASP A 3 8.02 -13.25 -7.67
CA ASP A 3 6.87 -13.19 -6.77
C ASP A 3 6.48 -11.72 -6.58
N SER A 4 5.24 -11.40 -6.98
CA SER A 4 4.68 -10.07 -6.74
C SER A 4 4.45 -9.86 -5.25
N ILE A 5 4.87 -8.71 -4.71
CA ILE A 5 4.53 -8.32 -3.34
C ILE A 5 3.08 -7.87 -3.33
N LYS A 6 2.25 -8.54 -2.53
CA LYS A 6 0.82 -8.26 -2.42
C LYS A 6 0.53 -7.27 -1.31
N PHE A 7 -0.34 -6.32 -1.59
CA PHE A 7 -0.83 -5.32 -0.66
C PHE A 7 -2.35 -5.30 -0.67
N HIS A 8 -2.97 -5.56 0.48
CA HIS A 8 -4.32 -5.10 0.75
C HIS A 8 -4.24 -3.73 1.40
N VAL A 9 -5.00 -2.79 0.84
CA VAL A 9 -4.96 -1.39 1.21
C VAL A 9 -6.37 -0.94 1.54
N VAL A 10 -6.54 -0.38 2.73
CA VAL A 10 -7.80 0.25 3.14
C VAL A 10 -7.72 1.73 2.83
N ALA A 11 -8.67 2.19 2.01
CA ALA A 11 -8.84 3.59 1.67
C ALA A 11 -10.01 4.17 2.47
N TYR A 12 -9.74 5.18 3.30
CA TYR A 12 -10.73 5.80 4.17
C TYR A 12 -10.51 7.31 4.23
N GLN A 13 -11.56 8.05 4.57
CA GLN A 13 -11.47 9.49 4.73
C GLN A 13 -11.36 9.85 6.21
N GLU A 14 -10.41 10.72 6.54
CA GLU A 14 -10.29 11.31 7.87
C GLU A 14 -10.29 12.83 7.71
N ALA A 15 -11.28 13.51 8.30
CA ALA A 15 -11.58 14.91 8.04
C ALA A 15 -11.73 15.20 6.52
N ASN A 16 -10.85 16.03 5.95
CA ASN A 16 -10.90 16.45 4.54
C ASN A 16 -9.79 15.81 3.69
N VAL A 17 -9.18 14.72 4.15
CA VAL A 17 -8.12 14.01 3.41
C VAL A 17 -8.45 12.54 3.24
N TRP A 18 -8.02 12.00 2.11
CA TRP A 18 -8.07 10.57 1.84
C TRP A 18 -6.78 9.91 2.32
N LEU A 19 -6.93 8.76 2.98
CA LEU A 19 -5.84 7.94 3.50
C LEU A 19 -5.88 6.55 2.86
N ALA A 20 -4.72 5.98 2.60
CA ALA A 20 -4.52 4.61 2.15
C ALA A 20 -3.54 3.91 3.09
N GLN A 21 -4.02 2.89 3.79
CA GLN A 21 -3.25 2.13 4.77
C GLN A 21 -3.05 0.70 4.29
N GLY A 22 -1.80 0.27 4.15
CA GLY A 22 -1.46 -1.13 3.90
C GLY A 22 -1.76 -2.00 5.12
N VAL A 23 -2.25 -3.23 4.89
CA VAL A 23 -2.61 -4.15 5.97
C VAL A 23 -1.45 -5.07 6.34
N GLU A 24 -0.79 -5.66 5.34
CA GLU A 24 0.39 -6.53 5.51
C GLU A 24 1.61 -5.78 6.00
N TYR A 25 1.72 -4.51 5.60
CA TYR A 25 2.84 -3.62 5.88
C TYR A 25 2.26 -2.28 6.32
N ASP A 26 2.70 -1.78 7.48
CA ASP A 26 2.27 -0.52 8.07
C ASP A 26 2.82 0.68 7.29
N ILE A 27 2.31 0.85 6.08
CA ILE A 27 2.62 1.92 5.14
C ILE A 27 1.35 2.74 4.97
N LEU A 28 1.47 4.03 5.24
CA LEU A 28 0.39 4.99 5.11
C LEU A 28 0.72 5.97 3.99
N ALA A 29 -0.27 6.22 3.14
CA ALA A 29 -0.25 7.31 2.17
C ALA A 29 -1.48 8.21 2.34
N ARG A 30 -1.33 9.46 1.93
CA ARG A 30 -2.40 10.45 1.95
C ARG A 30 -2.54 11.12 0.60
N ALA A 31 -3.77 11.50 0.25
CA ALA A 31 -4.05 12.30 -0.94
C ALA A 31 -5.25 13.23 -0.73
N ALA A 32 -5.36 14.25 -1.58
CA ALA A 32 -6.47 15.21 -1.54
C ALA A 32 -7.80 14.58 -2.01
N SER A 33 -7.74 13.53 -2.83
CA SER A 33 -8.90 12.84 -3.39
C SER A 33 -8.62 11.34 -3.52
N PHE A 34 -9.69 10.53 -3.56
CA PHE A 34 -9.60 9.07 -3.63
C PHE A 34 -8.86 8.56 -4.87
N ASP A 35 -9.07 9.20 -6.02
CA ASP A 35 -8.43 8.86 -7.30
C ASP A 35 -6.90 9.02 -7.28
N LEU A 36 -6.36 9.84 -6.38
CA LEU A 36 -4.92 10.05 -6.21
C LEU A 36 -4.28 9.06 -5.23
N LEU A 37 -5.07 8.33 -4.43
CA LEU A 37 -4.56 7.38 -3.43
C LEU A 37 -3.70 6.27 -4.03
N PRO A 38 -4.07 5.62 -5.15
CA PRO A 38 -3.26 4.52 -5.67
C PRO A 38 -1.84 4.94 -6.02
N LYS A 39 -1.70 6.11 -6.65
CA LYS A 39 -0.39 6.69 -6.95
C LYS A 39 0.36 7.07 -5.68
N ALA A 40 -0.30 7.76 -4.75
CA ALA A 40 0.33 8.17 -3.49
C ALA A 40 0.84 6.96 -2.68
N PHE A 41 0.07 5.87 -2.65
CA PHE A 41 0.45 4.62 -1.98
C PHE A 41 1.60 3.91 -2.69
N SER A 42 1.55 3.81 -4.03
CA SER A 42 2.64 3.23 -4.82
C SER A 42 3.96 3.99 -4.62
N ASP A 43 3.90 5.32 -4.61
CA ASP A 43 5.06 6.18 -4.35
C ASP A 43 5.59 5.99 -2.91
N ALA A 44 4.71 5.78 -1.92
CA ALA A 44 5.12 5.49 -0.55
C ALA A 44 5.84 4.14 -0.43
N VAL A 45 5.29 3.08 -1.04
CA VAL A 45 5.93 1.75 -1.08
C VAL A 45 7.29 1.82 -1.77
N ALA A 46 7.37 2.47 -2.93
CA ALA A 46 8.63 2.62 -3.66
C ALA A 46 9.70 3.33 -2.83
N LYS A 47 9.33 4.41 -2.11
CA LYS A 47 10.25 5.11 -1.20
C LYS A 47 10.70 4.22 -0.05
N THR A 48 9.80 3.46 0.57
CA THR A 48 10.15 2.53 1.66
C THR A 48 11.13 1.47 1.18
N ILE A 49 10.92 0.90 -0.01
CA ILE A 49 11.84 -0.07 -0.61
C ILE A 49 13.19 0.57 -0.92
N ALA A 50 13.20 1.77 -1.53
CA ALA A 50 14.43 2.48 -1.85
C ALA A 50 15.25 2.79 -0.60
N ILE A 51 14.61 3.25 0.49
CA ILE A 51 15.28 3.48 1.77
C ILE A 51 15.93 2.20 2.30
N GLY A 52 15.23 1.06 2.27
CA GLY A 52 15.81 -0.22 2.70
C GLY A 52 16.99 -0.67 1.85
N ALA A 53 16.93 -0.43 0.53
CA ALA A 53 18.01 -0.76 -0.39
C ALA A 53 19.31 0.01 -0.09
N GLU A 54 19.23 1.26 0.37
CA GLU A 54 20.40 2.05 0.81
C GLU A 54 21.13 1.42 2.02
N PHE A 55 20.48 0.49 2.73
CA PHE A 55 21.04 -0.25 3.86
C PHE A 55 21.21 -1.74 3.57
N ASP A 56 21.24 -2.15 2.30
CA ASP A 56 21.33 -3.55 1.86
C ASP A 56 20.22 -4.46 2.46
N GLN A 57 19.06 -3.90 2.79
CA GLN A 57 17.94 -4.64 3.34
C GLN A 57 17.04 -5.18 2.23
N ALA A 58 16.48 -6.37 2.44
CA ALA A 58 15.46 -6.91 1.56
C ALA A 58 14.23 -5.97 1.50
N PRO A 59 13.47 -5.95 0.39
CA PRO A 59 12.29 -5.10 0.27
C PRO A 59 11.34 -5.26 1.46
N LEU A 60 10.95 -4.14 2.07
CA LEU A 60 10.01 -4.06 3.20
C LEU A 60 10.47 -4.80 4.47
N ALA A 61 11.75 -5.17 4.56
CA ALA A 61 12.29 -5.81 5.76
C ALA A 61 12.09 -4.93 7.00
N GLY A 62 11.62 -5.54 8.09
CA GLY A 62 11.38 -4.85 9.36
C GLY A 62 10.09 -4.03 9.43
N ILE A 63 9.34 -3.90 8.32
CA ILE A 63 8.02 -3.26 8.35
C ILE A 63 7.01 -4.24 8.94
N LYS A 64 6.44 -3.87 10.08
CA LYS A 64 5.42 -4.67 10.76
C LYS A 64 4.07 -4.55 10.04
N PRO A 65 3.15 -5.50 10.23
CA PRO A 65 1.77 -5.32 9.81
C PRO A 65 1.12 -4.13 10.49
N ALA A 66 0.12 -3.56 9.83
CA ALA A 66 -0.65 -2.46 10.40
C ALA A 66 -1.47 -2.90 11.62
N PRO A 67 -1.87 -1.97 12.50
CA PRO A 67 -2.75 -2.26 13.63
C PRO A 67 -4.00 -3.05 13.21
N ALA A 68 -4.40 -4.00 14.06
CA ALA A 68 -5.48 -4.96 13.77
C ALA A 68 -6.82 -4.31 13.34
N LYS A 69 -7.07 -3.07 13.77
CA LYS A 69 -8.24 -2.28 13.33
C LYS A 69 -8.34 -2.16 11.81
N PHE A 70 -7.22 -2.05 11.10
CA PHE A 70 -7.23 -1.89 9.64
C PHE A 70 -7.54 -3.19 8.92
N LYS A 71 -7.14 -4.33 9.50
CA LYS A 71 -7.60 -5.63 9.03
C LYS A 71 -9.12 -5.78 9.21
N ALA A 72 -9.64 -5.41 10.38
CA ALA A 72 -11.09 -5.42 10.61
C ALA A 72 -11.85 -4.45 9.67
N MET A 73 -11.26 -3.28 9.36
CA MET A 73 -11.81 -2.36 8.37
C MET A 73 -11.83 -2.99 6.97
N LEU A 74 -10.74 -3.64 6.55
CA LEU A 74 -10.67 -4.36 5.28
C LEU A 74 -11.77 -5.42 5.18
N ASP A 75 -11.93 -6.24 6.23
CA ASP A 75 -12.94 -7.31 6.30
C ASP A 75 -14.37 -6.75 6.23
N SER A 76 -14.57 -5.51 6.67
CA SER A 76 -15.87 -4.81 6.66
C SER A 76 -16.08 -3.92 5.41
N SER A 77 -15.06 -3.79 4.56
CA SER A 77 -15.10 -2.91 3.39
C SER A 77 -15.77 -3.57 2.20
N ILE A 78 -16.43 -2.77 1.36
CA ILE A 78 -16.78 -3.21 0.01
C ILE A 78 -15.48 -3.13 -0.81
N SER A 79 -15.09 -4.20 -1.50
CA SER A 79 -13.91 -4.17 -2.38
C SER A 79 -14.20 -3.30 -3.59
N VAL A 80 -13.44 -2.21 -3.81
CA VAL A 80 -13.81 -1.20 -4.81
C VAL A 80 -12.81 -1.08 -5.96
N GLN A 81 -11.52 -1.44 -5.81
CA GLN A 81 -10.57 -1.33 -6.93
C GLN A 81 -9.33 -2.23 -6.77
N ALA A 82 -9.05 -3.04 -7.79
CA ALA A 82 -7.70 -3.54 -8.04
C ALA A 82 -6.94 -2.45 -8.81
N VAL A 83 -5.76 -2.05 -8.33
CA VAL A 83 -4.92 -1.08 -9.04
C VAL A 83 -3.75 -1.85 -9.63
N ASP A 84 -3.53 -1.61 -10.92
CA ASP A 84 -2.62 -2.35 -11.79
C ASP A 84 -1.18 -2.46 -11.26
N LEU A 85 -0.49 -3.48 -11.76
CA LEU A 85 0.88 -3.85 -11.43
C LEU A 85 1.84 -2.65 -11.59
N VAL A 86 2.36 -2.12 -10.48
CA VAL A 86 3.45 -1.14 -10.54
C VAL A 86 4.78 -1.90 -10.64
N ARG A 87 5.48 -1.71 -11.77
CA ARG A 87 6.84 -2.21 -11.97
C ARG A 87 7.83 -1.23 -11.36
N ILE A 88 8.47 -1.61 -10.26
CA ILE A 88 9.60 -0.86 -9.72
C ILE A 88 10.85 -1.37 -10.43
N ASP A 89 11.27 -0.68 -11.49
CA ASP A 89 12.49 -0.97 -12.27
C ASP A 89 12.59 -2.38 -12.92
N LYS A 90 13.52 -2.56 -13.87
CA LYS A 90 13.66 -3.80 -14.67
C LYS A 90 14.02 -5.06 -13.86
N THR A 91 14.35 -4.91 -12.58
CA THR A 91 14.90 -5.95 -11.70
C THR A 91 14.13 -6.12 -10.38
N ALA A 92 13.13 -5.30 -10.04
CA ALA A 92 12.43 -5.43 -8.77
C ALA A 92 11.06 -6.13 -8.89
N SER A 93 10.63 -6.72 -7.78
CA SER A 93 9.36 -7.41 -7.65
C SER A 93 8.19 -6.51 -8.07
N SER A 94 7.24 -7.09 -8.79
CA SER A 94 5.98 -6.42 -9.12
C SER A 94 5.13 -6.17 -7.88
N LEU A 95 4.49 -5.00 -7.77
CA LEU A 95 3.51 -4.73 -6.71
C LEU A 95 2.10 -5.10 -7.18
N ASP A 96 1.37 -5.91 -6.40
CA ASP A 96 -0.05 -6.22 -6.60
C ASP A 96 -0.84 -5.51 -5.48
N ILE A 97 -1.50 -4.39 -5.83
CA ILE A 97 -2.14 -3.49 -4.85
C ILE A 97 -3.66 -3.54 -5.01
N ARG A 98 -4.36 -3.93 -3.95
CA ARG A 98 -5.82 -3.99 -3.89
C ARG A 98 -6.36 -2.96 -2.91
N LEU A 99 -7.06 -1.96 -3.42
CA LEU A 99 -7.70 -0.92 -2.61
C LEU A 99 -9.16 -1.28 -2.30
N ALA A 100 -9.48 -1.34 -1.02
CA ALA A 100 -10.83 -1.43 -0.50
C ALA A 100 -11.23 -0.07 0.08
N LYS A 101 -12.34 0.49 -0.41
CA LYS A 101 -12.84 1.78 0.08
C LYS A 101 -13.81 1.55 1.24
N VAL A 102 -13.56 2.22 2.35
CA VAL A 102 -14.49 2.28 3.50
C VAL A 102 -15.44 3.45 3.27
N ALA A 103 -16.73 3.19 3.38
CA ALA A 103 -17.80 4.18 3.26
C ALA A 103 -18.06 4.90 4.59
#